data_AF-A0A497X213-F1
#
_entry.id   AF-A0A497X213-F1
#
_cell.length_a   1.000
_cell.length_b   1.000
_cell.length_c   1.000
_cell.angle_alpha   90.00
_cell.angle_beta   90.00
_cell.angle_gamma   90.00
#
_symmetry.space_group_name_H-M   'P 1'
#
loop_
_entity.id
_entity.type
_entity.pdbx_description
1 polymer ?
#
loop_
_entity_poly.entity_id
_entity_poly.type
_entity_poly.pdbx_seq_one_letter_code
_entity_poly.pdbx_strand_id
1 'polypeptide(L)'
;MFKYLALVAALIVTPALSQDKAFTLQTPDALVETGFMKHLLPRFSLKTGIRITTSTEVGDAAFGAGGTAVFRQGDTLWHLDKTAGPYTDAFHDWLLSDVGKRTIEAFAPDGDALFSADIGVAVEVQAVAVTGDAALGERVSLTRCGRCHVVNETNRMNAIGSTPSFGLMRNFPDWQERFETFFLLKPHPAFTQVADVTEPFAAHLPSPIAPIEVTLQEIEAITAYVASIAPADLGAPIQSQ
;
A
#
# COMPACT_ATOMS: atom_id res chain seq x y z
N MET A 1 74.69 12.53 -31.52
CA MET A 1 74.63 11.41 -30.55
C MET A 1 73.65 11.79 -29.46
N PHE A 2 72.83 10.84 -29.00
CA PHE A 2 71.68 10.96 -28.07
C PHE A 2 70.34 11.31 -28.72
N LYS A 3 69.23 10.61 -28.48
CA LYS A 3 68.93 9.21 -28.14
C LYS A 3 67.39 9.17 -28.21
N TYR A 4 66.84 8.24 -28.99
CA TYR A 4 65.41 8.02 -29.13
C TYR A 4 64.81 7.57 -27.80
N LEU A 5 63.70 8.19 -27.38
CA LEU A 5 62.78 7.60 -26.39
C LEU A 5 61.35 7.93 -26.80
N ALA A 6 60.76 7.08 -27.65
CA ALA A 6 59.33 7.09 -27.92
C ALA A 6 58.65 6.18 -26.89
N LEU A 7 57.91 6.77 -25.96
CA LEU A 7 57.08 6.05 -24.99
C LEU A 7 55.76 5.68 -25.67
N VAL A 8 55.61 4.43 -26.09
CA VAL A 8 54.33 3.89 -26.59
C VAL A 8 53.54 3.41 -25.37
N ALA A 9 52.57 4.21 -24.93
CA ALA A 9 51.58 3.79 -23.95
C ALA A 9 50.56 2.87 -24.64
N ALA A 10 50.65 1.58 -24.40
CA ALA A 10 49.63 0.62 -24.82
C ALA A 10 48.37 0.82 -23.94
N LEU A 11 47.35 1.47 -24.49
CA LEU A 11 46.00 1.45 -23.94
C LEU A 11 45.45 0.02 -24.08
N ILE A 12 45.51 -0.74 -23.00
CA ILE A 12 44.77 -2.00 -22.86
C ILE A 12 43.30 -1.58 -22.69
N VAL A 13 42.56 -1.55 -23.80
CA VAL A 13 41.09 -1.46 -23.77
C VAL A 13 40.60 -2.82 -23.31
N THR A 14 40.28 -2.95 -22.02
CA THR A 14 39.45 -4.05 -21.55
C THR A 14 38.04 -3.84 -22.09
N PRO A 15 37.44 -4.79 -22.81
CA PRO A 15 36.02 -4.70 -23.13
C PRO A 15 35.28 -4.76 -21.80
N ALA A 16 34.60 -3.68 -21.44
CA ALA A 16 33.58 -3.73 -20.40
C ALA A 16 32.54 -4.74 -20.87
N LEU A 17 32.47 -5.90 -20.20
CA LEU A 17 31.36 -6.82 -20.34
C LEU A 17 30.11 -6.06 -19.90
N SER A 18 29.38 -5.51 -20.87
CA SER A 18 28.00 -5.08 -20.66
C SER A 18 27.24 -6.32 -20.19
N GLN A 19 26.89 -6.41 -18.91
CA GLN A 19 25.89 -7.37 -18.49
C GLN A 19 24.60 -6.98 -19.20
N ASP A 20 24.18 -7.82 -20.14
CA ASP A 20 22.91 -7.62 -20.83
C ASP A 20 21.80 -7.52 -19.77
N LYS A 21 21.01 -6.44 -19.83
CA LYS A 21 19.84 -6.26 -18.96
C LYS A 21 18.79 -7.30 -19.36
N ALA A 22 18.94 -8.53 -18.89
CA ALA A 22 18.11 -9.65 -19.31
C ALA A 22 17.94 -10.69 -18.22
N PHE A 23 16.83 -11.42 -18.28
CA PHE A 23 16.59 -12.61 -17.47
C PHE A 23 15.66 -13.60 -18.19
N THR A 24 15.63 -14.84 -17.73
CA THR A 24 14.78 -15.91 -18.26
C THR A 24 13.54 -16.08 -17.40
N LEU A 25 12.37 -16.10 -18.04
CA LEU A 25 11.08 -16.29 -17.41
C LEU A 25 10.51 -17.66 -17.78
N GLN A 26 10.38 -18.54 -16.80
CA GLN A 26 9.65 -19.79 -16.97
C GLN A 26 8.16 -19.48 -17.14
N THR A 27 7.59 -19.83 -18.28
CA THR A 27 6.16 -19.63 -18.58
C THR A 27 5.51 -20.97 -18.91
N PRO A 28 4.50 -21.41 -18.15
CA PRO A 28 3.76 -22.64 -18.46
C PRO A 28 3.07 -22.59 -19.82
N ASP A 29 2.95 -23.74 -20.49
CA ASP A 29 2.35 -23.85 -21.84
C ASP A 29 0.95 -23.24 -21.89
N ALA A 30 0.15 -23.43 -20.84
CA ALA A 30 -1.19 -22.85 -20.71
C ALA A 30 -1.21 -21.31 -20.83
N LEU A 31 -0.14 -20.60 -20.46
CA LEU A 31 0.00 -19.16 -20.69
C LEU A 31 0.61 -18.84 -22.05
N VAL A 32 1.56 -19.66 -22.53
CA VAL A 32 2.20 -19.46 -23.85
C VAL A 32 1.16 -19.55 -24.97
N GLU A 33 0.26 -20.54 -24.90
CA GLU A 33 -0.78 -20.81 -25.89
C GLU A 33 -1.78 -19.66 -26.04
N THR A 34 -2.03 -18.90 -24.97
CA THR A 34 -2.92 -17.72 -25.04
C THR A 34 -2.35 -16.58 -25.89
N GLY A 35 -1.04 -16.56 -26.11
CA GLY A 35 -0.35 -15.43 -26.74
C GLY A 35 -0.11 -14.23 -25.81
N PHE A 36 -0.49 -14.33 -24.53
CA PHE A 36 -0.40 -13.24 -23.56
C PHE A 36 1.02 -12.69 -23.40
N MET A 37 2.04 -13.56 -23.37
CA MET A 37 3.44 -13.12 -23.26
C MET A 37 3.88 -12.23 -24.42
N LYS A 38 3.37 -12.47 -25.64
CA LYS A 38 3.67 -11.66 -26.82
C LYS A 38 3.07 -10.25 -26.73
N HIS A 39 2.03 -10.08 -25.92
CA HIS A 39 1.44 -8.78 -25.60
C HIS A 39 2.14 -8.11 -24.42
N LEU A 40 2.38 -8.85 -23.34
CA LEU A 40 2.87 -8.32 -22.08
C LEU A 40 4.34 -7.89 -22.15
N LEU A 41 5.23 -8.80 -22.57
CA LEU A 41 6.68 -8.61 -22.43
C LEU A 41 7.23 -7.44 -23.25
N PRO A 42 6.81 -7.19 -24.51
CA PRO A 42 7.33 -6.06 -25.27
C PRO A 42 7.05 -4.71 -24.63
N ARG A 43 5.93 -4.56 -23.92
CA ARG A 43 5.55 -3.29 -23.25
C ARG A 43 6.43 -3.01 -22.05
N PHE A 44 6.75 -4.05 -21.27
CA PHE A 44 7.74 -3.94 -20.21
C PHE A 44 9.14 -3.62 -20.77
N SER A 45 9.61 -4.39 -21.75
CA SER A 45 10.95 -4.24 -22.32
C SER A 45 11.14 -2.90 -23.01
N LEU A 46 10.13 -2.36 -23.69
CA LEU A 46 10.20 -1.06 -24.34
C LEU A 46 10.43 0.09 -23.34
N LYS A 47 9.78 0.02 -22.17
CA LYS A 47 9.89 1.07 -21.15
C LYS A 47 11.18 0.97 -20.33
N THR A 48 11.67 -0.25 -20.09
CA THR A 48 12.76 -0.50 -19.14
C THR A 48 14.11 -0.81 -19.79
N GLY A 49 14.10 -1.23 -21.06
CA GLY A 49 15.26 -1.79 -21.74
C GLY A 49 15.69 -3.16 -21.21
N ILE A 50 14.89 -3.80 -20.35
CA ILE A 50 15.17 -5.15 -19.82
C ILE A 50 14.55 -6.18 -20.75
N ARG A 51 15.36 -7.09 -21.29
CA ARG A 51 14.92 -8.17 -22.18
C ARG A 51 14.49 -9.39 -21.37
N ILE A 52 13.31 -9.93 -21.67
CA ILE A 52 12.84 -11.17 -21.04
C ILE A 52 12.79 -12.26 -22.12
N THR A 53 13.40 -13.40 -21.82
CA THR A 53 13.33 -14.61 -22.67
C THR A 53 12.44 -15.63 -21.98
N THR A 54 11.40 -16.11 -22.67
CA THR A 54 10.52 -17.16 -22.12
C THR A 54 11.15 -18.54 -22.30
N SER A 55 11.03 -19.40 -21.29
CA SER A 55 11.42 -20.82 -21.33
C SER A 55 10.35 -21.69 -20.69
N THR A 56 10.32 -22.98 -21.00
CA THR A 56 9.55 -23.99 -20.24
C THR A 56 10.37 -24.58 -19.09
N GLU A 57 11.69 -24.41 -19.14
CA GLU A 57 12.64 -24.79 -18.08
C GLU A 57 12.72 -23.71 -16.99
N VAL A 58 13.31 -24.08 -15.85
CA VAL A 58 13.51 -23.18 -14.71
C VAL A 58 14.34 -21.96 -15.15
N GLY A 59 13.79 -20.77 -14.88
CA GLY A 59 14.42 -19.48 -15.14
C GLY A 59 14.70 -18.68 -13.87
N ASP A 60 15.12 -17.42 -14.05
CA ASP A 60 15.33 -16.47 -12.96
C ASP A 60 14.02 -16.05 -12.28
N ALA A 61 12.91 -16.16 -13.01
CA ALA A 61 11.55 -16.01 -12.53
C ALA A 61 10.62 -17.03 -13.19
N ALA A 62 9.47 -17.32 -12.58
CA ALA A 62 8.51 -18.30 -13.06
C ALA A 62 7.06 -17.85 -12.80
N PHE A 63 6.19 -17.98 -13.81
CA PHE A 63 4.75 -17.91 -13.58
C PHE A 63 4.22 -19.28 -13.14
N GLY A 64 3.38 -19.29 -12.10
CA GLY A 64 2.79 -20.53 -11.59
C GLY A 64 1.91 -20.30 -10.37
N ALA A 65 1.89 -21.28 -9.47
CA ALA A 65 1.13 -21.22 -8.21
C ALA A 65 1.94 -20.69 -7.01
N GLY A 66 3.26 -20.51 -7.17
CA GLY A 66 4.17 -20.03 -6.11
C GLY A 66 4.64 -18.59 -6.33
N GLY A 67 4.98 -17.90 -5.25
CA GLY A 67 5.46 -16.52 -5.28
C GLY A 67 4.37 -15.49 -5.01
N THR A 68 4.50 -14.29 -5.58
CA THR A 68 3.55 -13.18 -5.38
C THR A 68 2.43 -13.24 -6.42
N ALA A 69 1.17 -13.12 -6.01
CA ALA A 69 0.03 -13.05 -6.92
C ALA A 69 0.11 -11.81 -7.83
N VAL A 70 -0.08 -11.98 -9.14
CA VAL A 70 0.13 -10.92 -10.14
C VAL A 70 -1.03 -10.70 -11.10
N PHE A 71 -1.79 -11.73 -11.46
CA PHE A 71 -3.02 -11.61 -12.27
C PHE A 71 -3.87 -12.88 -12.17
N ARG A 72 -5.12 -12.81 -12.64
CA ARG A 72 -6.06 -13.93 -12.73
C ARG A 72 -6.40 -14.27 -14.16
N GLN A 73 -6.77 -15.52 -14.39
CA GLN A 73 -7.39 -16.02 -15.61
C GLN A 73 -8.63 -16.83 -15.19
N GLY A 74 -9.81 -16.22 -15.22
CA GLY A 74 -11.01 -16.78 -14.58
C GLY A 74 -10.78 -17.07 -13.09
N ASP A 75 -10.90 -18.33 -12.71
CA ASP A 75 -10.68 -18.80 -11.33
C ASP A 75 -9.21 -19.06 -10.98
N THR A 76 -8.33 -19.10 -11.97
CA THR A 76 -6.89 -19.38 -11.76
C THR A 76 -6.16 -18.11 -11.36
N LEU A 77 -5.55 -18.10 -10.17
CA LEU A 77 -4.66 -17.04 -9.71
C LEU A 77 -3.21 -17.36 -10.07
N TRP A 78 -2.61 -16.52 -10.91
CA TRP A 78 -1.22 -16.65 -11.34
C TRP A 78 -0.30 -15.85 -10.42
N HIS A 79 0.79 -16.51 -10.02
CA HIS A 79 1.82 -15.97 -9.16
C HIS A 79 3.14 -15.86 -9.92
N LEU A 80 3.98 -14.91 -9.54
CA LEU A 80 5.36 -14.77 -9.99
C LEU A 80 6.29 -15.18 -8.85
N ASP A 81 6.94 -16.33 -9.01
CA ASP A 81 8.12 -16.69 -8.21
C ASP A 81 9.36 -16.11 -8.88
N LYS A 82 10.32 -15.61 -8.09
CA LYS A 82 11.54 -15.02 -8.65
C LYS A 82 12.72 -15.11 -7.70
N THR A 83 13.89 -15.26 -8.29
CA THR A 83 15.15 -14.92 -7.64
C THR A 83 15.23 -13.40 -7.44
N ALA A 84 15.77 -12.96 -6.29
CA ALA A 84 15.96 -11.55 -6.01
C ALA A 84 17.03 -10.97 -6.93
N GLY A 85 16.71 -9.86 -7.59
CA GLY A 85 17.62 -9.24 -8.55
C GLY A 85 16.99 -8.02 -9.20
N PRO A 86 17.81 -7.02 -9.60
CA PRO A 86 17.30 -5.73 -10.06
C PRO A 86 16.34 -5.82 -11.26
N TYR A 87 16.47 -6.85 -12.10
CA TYR A 87 15.66 -7.01 -13.29
C TYR A 87 14.35 -7.77 -13.05
N THR A 88 14.40 -8.82 -12.22
CA THR A 88 13.22 -9.58 -11.81
C THR A 88 12.36 -8.76 -10.84
N ASP A 89 12.97 -7.95 -9.97
CA ASP A 89 12.30 -6.97 -9.10
C ASP A 89 11.58 -5.91 -9.94
N ALA A 90 12.26 -5.32 -10.93
CA ALA A 90 11.64 -4.34 -11.82
C ALA A 90 10.45 -4.91 -12.61
N PHE A 91 10.51 -6.18 -13.03
CA PHE A 91 9.38 -6.83 -13.70
C PHE A 91 8.21 -7.07 -12.76
N HIS A 92 8.48 -7.59 -11.55
CA HIS A 92 7.47 -7.76 -10.51
C HIS A 92 6.76 -6.44 -10.19
N ASP A 93 7.52 -5.39 -9.91
CA ASP A 93 6.95 -4.09 -9.54
C ASP A 93 6.16 -3.47 -10.70
N TRP A 94 6.61 -3.69 -11.94
CA TRP A 94 5.89 -3.24 -13.11
C TRP A 94 4.55 -3.96 -13.27
N LEU A 95 4.47 -5.28 -13.06
CA LEU A 95 3.22 -6.04 -13.14
C LEU A 95 2.16 -5.50 -12.15
N LEU A 96 2.59 -5.11 -10.95
CA LEU A 96 1.71 -4.59 -9.90
C LEU A 96 1.37 -3.09 -10.05
N SER A 97 2.05 -2.38 -10.94
CA SER A 97 1.80 -0.96 -11.22
C SER A 97 0.55 -0.73 -12.08
N ASP A 98 0.00 0.49 -12.07
CA ASP A 98 -1.16 0.86 -12.92
C ASP A 98 -0.92 0.63 -14.42
N VAL A 99 0.33 0.69 -14.87
CA VAL A 99 0.68 0.43 -16.29
C VAL A 99 0.68 -1.07 -16.57
N GLY A 100 1.20 -1.88 -15.65
CA GLY A 100 1.15 -3.34 -15.73
C GLY A 100 -0.29 -3.85 -15.71
N LYS A 101 -1.08 -3.41 -14.71
CA LYS A 101 -2.49 -3.76 -14.54
C LYS A 101 -3.32 -3.47 -15.78
N ARG A 102 -3.26 -2.24 -16.32
CA ARG A 102 -3.93 -1.89 -17.57
C ARG A 102 -3.44 -2.69 -18.77
N THR A 103 -2.16 -3.07 -18.80
CA THR A 103 -1.63 -3.92 -19.88
C THR A 103 -2.21 -5.32 -19.82
N ILE A 104 -2.33 -5.89 -18.62
CA ILE A 104 -2.94 -7.20 -18.37
C ILE A 104 -4.40 -7.18 -18.84
N GLU A 105 -5.18 -6.20 -18.38
CA GLU A 105 -6.60 -6.05 -18.71
C GLU A 105 -6.86 -5.76 -20.20
N ALA A 106 -5.92 -5.09 -20.87
CA ALA A 106 -6.04 -4.80 -22.30
C ALA A 106 -5.83 -6.04 -23.20
N PHE A 107 -5.48 -7.20 -22.66
CA PHE A 107 -5.34 -8.42 -23.45
C PHE A 107 -6.71 -9.09 -23.67
N ALA A 108 -7.35 -8.75 -24.79
CA ALA A 108 -8.69 -9.20 -25.15
C ALA A 108 -8.73 -9.80 -26.57
N PRO A 109 -8.14 -11.00 -26.81
CA PRO A 109 -8.09 -11.61 -28.14
C PRO A 109 -9.46 -11.87 -28.76
N ASP A 110 -10.48 -12.15 -27.94
CA ASP A 110 -11.86 -12.43 -28.36
C ASP A 110 -12.82 -11.26 -28.08
N GLY A 111 -12.30 -10.06 -27.80
CA GLY A 111 -13.08 -8.85 -27.47
C GLY A 111 -13.33 -8.65 -25.98
N ASP A 112 -13.26 -9.71 -25.17
CA ASP A 112 -13.29 -9.65 -23.71
C ASP A 112 -11.90 -9.89 -23.10
N ALA A 113 -11.61 -9.22 -21.98
CA ALA A 113 -10.34 -9.36 -21.28
C ALA A 113 -10.15 -10.80 -20.78
N LEU A 114 -9.09 -11.47 -21.24
CA LEU A 114 -8.80 -12.85 -20.84
C LEU A 114 -8.16 -12.94 -19.44
N PHE A 115 -7.46 -11.87 -19.03
CA PHE A 115 -6.81 -11.77 -17.74
C PHE A 115 -7.31 -10.57 -16.96
N SER A 116 -7.40 -10.72 -15.64
CA SER A 116 -7.73 -9.64 -14.71
C SER A 116 -6.52 -9.29 -13.85
N ALA A 117 -6.25 -8.00 -13.70
CA ALA A 117 -5.28 -7.51 -12.74
C ALA A 117 -5.87 -7.31 -11.33
N ASP A 118 -7.20 -7.43 -11.21
CA ASP A 118 -7.86 -7.61 -9.92
C ASP A 118 -7.60 -9.05 -9.45
N ILE A 119 -6.52 -9.19 -8.68
CA ILE A 119 -6.07 -10.45 -8.11
C ILE A 119 -6.94 -10.93 -6.94
N GLY A 120 -8.04 -10.24 -6.63
CA GLY A 120 -8.92 -10.63 -5.52
C GLY A 120 -8.12 -10.75 -4.23
N VAL A 121 -7.18 -9.83 -4.02
CA VAL A 121 -6.56 -9.66 -2.72
C VAL A 121 -7.68 -9.09 -1.85
N ALA A 122 -8.49 -10.00 -1.31
CA ALA A 122 -8.71 -9.95 0.10
C ALA A 122 -7.30 -9.82 0.70
N VAL A 123 -6.89 -8.57 0.92
CA VAL A 123 -6.19 -8.27 2.14
C VAL A 123 -7.22 -8.79 3.12
N GLU A 124 -7.06 -10.04 3.56
CA GLU A 124 -7.24 -10.28 4.97
C GLU A 124 -6.28 -9.27 5.61
N VAL A 125 -6.78 -8.04 5.74
CA VAL A 125 -6.86 -7.44 7.04
C VAL A 125 -7.51 -8.59 7.77
N GLN A 126 -6.68 -9.44 8.39
CA GLN A 126 -7.09 -9.98 9.66
C GLN A 126 -7.65 -8.74 10.32
N ALA A 127 -8.98 -8.61 10.28
CA ALA A 127 -9.65 -7.80 11.23
C ALA A 127 -9.16 -8.46 12.50
N VAL A 128 -8.04 -7.95 13.03
CA VAL A 128 -7.74 -8.04 14.43
C VAL A 128 -9.06 -7.59 14.99
N ALA A 129 -9.86 -8.57 15.42
CA ALA A 129 -11.23 -8.29 15.80
C ALA A 129 -11.07 -7.21 16.85
N VAL A 130 -11.56 -6.00 16.55
CA VAL A 130 -11.37 -4.90 17.47
C VAL A 130 -12.25 -5.29 18.66
N THR A 131 -11.60 -5.79 19.72
CA THR A 131 -12.26 -6.59 20.78
C THR A 131 -12.81 -5.73 21.91
N GLY A 132 -12.73 -4.40 21.80
CA GLY A 132 -13.22 -3.47 22.81
C GLY A 132 -14.75 -3.38 22.90
N ASP A 133 -15.24 -2.87 24.03
CA ASP A 133 -16.66 -2.60 24.25
C ASP A 133 -17.08 -1.35 23.45
N ALA A 134 -17.68 -1.56 22.27
CA ALA A 134 -18.14 -0.48 21.40
C ALA A 134 -19.20 0.44 22.06
N ALA A 135 -20.03 -0.09 22.96
CA ALA A 135 -21.04 0.72 23.66
C ALA A 135 -20.38 1.64 24.71
N LEU A 136 -19.34 1.15 25.40
CA LEU A 136 -18.48 2.00 26.22
C LEU A 136 -17.76 3.03 25.34
N GLY A 137 -17.22 2.59 24.21
CA GLY A 137 -16.51 3.44 23.25
C GLY A 137 -17.34 4.62 22.76
N GLU A 138 -18.60 4.40 22.42
CA GLU A 138 -19.52 5.46 22.03
C GLU A 138 -19.72 6.49 23.15
N ARG A 139 -20.00 6.02 24.37
CA ARG A 139 -20.23 6.89 25.54
C ARG A 139 -18.99 7.73 25.87
N VAL A 140 -17.83 7.09 25.87
CA VAL A 140 -16.56 7.77 26.13
C VAL A 140 -16.27 8.77 25.01
N SER A 141 -16.44 8.39 23.75
CA SER A 141 -16.22 9.27 22.59
C SER A 141 -17.08 10.54 22.67
N LEU A 142 -18.38 10.39 22.96
CA LEU A 142 -19.30 11.52 23.13
C LEU A 142 -18.87 12.43 24.29
N THR A 143 -18.45 11.84 25.40
CA THR A 143 -18.09 12.58 26.63
C THR A 143 -16.75 13.29 26.51
N ARG A 144 -15.75 12.62 25.93
CA ARG A 144 -14.34 13.04 25.92
C ARG A 144 -13.97 13.79 24.64
N CYS A 145 -14.46 13.34 23.49
CA CYS A 145 -14.08 13.85 22.18
C CYS A 145 -15.17 14.75 21.56
N GLY A 146 -16.43 14.61 22.02
CA GLY A 146 -17.62 15.19 21.40
C GLY A 146 -17.69 16.73 21.38
N ARG A 147 -16.85 17.43 22.15
CA ARG A 147 -16.72 18.90 22.06
C ARG A 147 -16.08 19.33 20.74
N CYS A 148 -15.13 18.54 20.24
CA CYS A 148 -14.38 18.84 19.04
C CYS A 148 -14.94 18.05 17.86
N HIS A 149 -15.04 16.73 18.02
CA HIS A 149 -15.40 15.83 16.93
C HIS A 149 -16.91 15.55 16.91
N VAL A 150 -17.49 15.55 15.72
CA VAL A 150 -18.79 14.88 15.51
C VAL A 150 -18.54 13.37 15.62
N VAL A 151 -19.13 12.75 16.63
CA VAL A 151 -18.99 11.32 16.94
C VAL A 151 -20.08 10.54 16.23
N ASN A 152 -21.33 11.00 16.35
CA ASN A 152 -22.50 10.43 15.68
C ASN A 152 -23.58 11.52 15.50
N GLU A 153 -24.77 11.13 15.04
CA GLU A 153 -25.88 12.06 14.81
C GLU A 153 -26.32 12.82 16.08
N THR A 154 -26.11 12.27 17.29
CA THR A 154 -26.55 12.90 18.54
C THR A 154 -25.80 14.19 18.88
N ASN A 155 -24.55 14.35 18.39
CA ASN A 155 -23.76 15.57 18.61
C ASN A 155 -23.41 16.33 17.32
N ARG A 156 -24.05 16.01 16.19
CA ARG A 156 -23.77 16.60 14.87
C ARG A 156 -23.73 18.13 14.85
N MET A 157 -24.62 18.77 15.61
CA MET A 157 -24.73 20.24 15.68
C MET A 157 -24.05 20.85 16.91
N ASN A 158 -23.39 20.03 17.75
CA ASN A 158 -22.82 20.44 19.04
C ASN A 158 -21.28 20.43 19.05
N ALA A 159 -20.64 20.01 17.96
CA ALA A 159 -19.18 19.96 17.81
C ALA A 159 -18.62 21.23 17.13
N ILE A 160 -17.34 21.54 17.33
CA ILE A 160 -16.68 22.79 16.86
C ILE A 160 -16.60 22.95 15.32
N GLY A 161 -16.93 21.90 14.55
CA GLY A 161 -17.04 21.92 13.08
C GLY A 161 -15.72 22.06 12.32
N SER A 162 -14.65 22.51 12.97
CA SER A 162 -13.30 22.68 12.38
C SER A 162 -12.39 21.45 12.51
N THR A 163 -12.84 20.41 13.21
CA THR A 163 -12.14 19.12 13.32
C THR A 163 -12.92 18.01 12.59
N PRO A 164 -12.23 17.03 11.99
CA PRO A 164 -12.89 15.99 11.20
C PRO A 164 -13.86 15.14 12.06
N SER A 165 -14.99 14.70 11.50
CA SER A 165 -15.89 13.77 12.18
C SER A 165 -15.28 12.38 12.30
N PHE A 166 -15.79 11.56 13.22
CA PHE A 166 -15.36 10.15 13.33
C PHE A 166 -15.65 9.39 12.03
N GLY A 167 -16.83 9.57 11.44
CA GLY A 167 -17.17 9.00 10.14
C GLY A 167 -16.22 9.43 9.02
N LEU A 168 -15.81 10.71 8.98
CA LEU A 168 -14.83 11.17 8.00
C LEU A 168 -13.46 10.50 8.23
N MET A 169 -12.98 10.45 9.48
CA MET A 169 -11.71 9.81 9.81
C MET A 169 -11.70 8.32 9.47
N ARG A 170 -12.87 7.66 9.48
CA ARG A 170 -12.98 6.26 9.10
C ARG A 170 -12.72 5.99 7.60
N ASN A 171 -12.66 7.03 6.76
CA ASN A 171 -12.20 6.90 5.37
C ASN A 171 -10.67 6.85 5.23
N PHE A 172 -9.89 7.14 6.29
CA PHE A 172 -8.44 7.12 6.20
C PHE A 172 -7.89 5.69 6.22
N PRO A 173 -6.88 5.35 5.38
CA PRO A 173 -6.26 4.02 5.41
C PRO A 173 -5.65 3.65 6.77
N ASP A 174 -5.16 4.65 7.50
CA ASP A 174 -4.51 4.55 8.81
C ASP A 174 -5.45 4.93 9.98
N TRP A 175 -6.78 4.87 9.78
CA TRP A 175 -7.75 5.30 10.79
C TRP A 175 -7.54 4.61 12.15
N GLN A 176 -7.25 3.30 12.16
CA GLN A 176 -7.11 2.53 13.38
C GLN A 176 -5.92 3.03 14.22
N GLU A 177 -4.75 3.15 13.59
CA GLU A 177 -3.54 3.68 14.24
C GLU A 177 -3.77 5.09 14.79
N ARG A 178 -4.49 5.94 14.05
CA ARG A 178 -4.82 7.30 14.50
C ARG A 178 -5.67 7.30 15.77
N PHE A 179 -6.62 6.37 15.91
CA PHE A 179 -7.45 6.25 17.11
C PHE A 179 -6.76 5.53 18.26
N GLU A 180 -5.83 4.63 17.99
CA GLU A 180 -5.02 3.96 19.03
C GLU A 180 -3.95 4.90 19.61
N THR A 181 -3.45 5.85 18.81
CA THR A 181 -2.30 6.70 19.18
C THR A 181 -2.60 8.20 19.18
N PHE A 182 -3.88 8.60 19.16
CA PHE A 182 -4.27 10.02 19.00
C PHE A 182 -3.58 10.94 20.01
N PHE A 183 -3.35 10.47 21.24
CA PHE A 183 -2.70 11.23 22.31
C PHE A 183 -1.24 11.61 22.01
N LEU A 184 -0.62 11.02 20.99
CA LEU A 184 0.70 11.37 20.45
C LEU A 184 0.62 12.34 19.27
N LEU A 185 -0.54 12.45 18.61
CA LEU A 185 -0.73 13.20 17.38
C LEU A 185 -1.30 14.59 17.64
N LYS A 186 -0.64 15.62 17.08
CA LYS A 186 -1.12 17.01 17.20
C LYS A 186 -2.56 17.13 16.68
N PRO A 187 -3.44 17.86 17.38
CA PRO A 187 -3.15 18.74 18.52
C PRO A 187 -3.30 18.09 19.92
N HIS A 188 -3.64 16.80 20.03
CA HIS A 188 -4.05 16.15 21.28
C HIS A 188 -3.04 16.12 22.43
N PRO A 189 -1.69 16.03 22.22
CA PRO A 189 -0.73 16.05 23.33
C PRO A 189 -0.85 17.29 24.23
N ALA A 190 -1.44 18.38 23.76
CA ALA A 190 -1.61 19.60 24.55
C ALA A 190 -2.78 19.53 25.56
N PHE A 191 -3.69 18.57 25.41
CA PHE A 191 -4.90 18.51 26.23
C PHE A 191 -5.45 17.10 26.46
N THR A 192 -4.65 16.07 26.20
CA THR A 192 -5.01 14.67 26.45
C THR A 192 -4.05 14.07 27.46
N GLN A 193 -4.59 13.31 28.41
CA GLN A 193 -3.82 12.46 29.31
C GLN A 193 -4.39 11.05 29.27
N VAL A 194 -3.50 10.09 29.10
CA VAL A 194 -3.81 8.66 29.18
C VAL A 194 -3.27 8.15 30.50
N ALA A 195 -4.16 7.65 31.36
CA ALA A 195 -3.82 7.12 32.66
C ALA A 195 -2.72 6.07 32.53
N ASP A 196 -1.70 6.18 33.41
CA ASP A 196 -0.53 5.29 33.47
C ASP A 196 0.34 5.23 32.19
N VAL A 197 0.12 6.12 31.22
CA VAL A 197 0.83 6.13 29.93
C VAL A 197 1.48 7.48 29.65
N THR A 198 0.74 8.57 29.78
CA THR A 198 1.29 9.93 29.54
C THR A 198 1.72 10.57 30.84
N GLU A 199 2.84 11.29 30.81
CA GLU A 199 3.26 12.16 31.91
C GLU A 199 2.24 13.27 32.19
N PRO A 200 2.18 13.79 33.43
CA PRO A 200 1.44 15.01 33.73
C PRO A 200 1.87 16.20 32.86
N PHE A 201 0.95 17.12 32.56
CA PHE A 201 1.33 18.39 31.94
C PHE A 201 2.37 19.10 32.80
N ALA A 202 3.41 19.63 32.17
CA ALA A 202 4.44 20.39 32.87
C ALA A 202 3.79 21.61 33.56
N ALA A 203 4.19 21.91 34.81
CA ALA A 203 3.58 22.99 35.58
C ALA A 203 3.62 24.37 34.90
N HIS A 204 4.59 24.59 34.01
CA HIS A 204 4.76 25.84 33.25
C HIS A 204 4.07 25.83 31.87
N LEU A 205 3.46 24.71 31.47
CA LEU A 205 2.72 24.51 30.23
C LEU A 205 1.46 23.67 30.51
N PRO A 206 0.52 24.18 31.33
CA PRO A 206 -0.73 23.48 31.58
C PRO A 206 -1.56 23.36 30.30
N SER A 207 -2.50 22.42 30.29
CA SER A 207 -3.44 22.30 29.18
C SER A 207 -4.21 23.60 28.94
N PRO A 208 -4.38 24.06 27.69
CA PRO A 208 -5.11 25.29 27.38
C PRO A 208 -6.63 25.16 27.56
N ILE A 209 -7.14 23.94 27.76
CA ILE A 209 -8.54 23.63 27.99
C ILE A 209 -8.67 22.57 29.09
N ALA A 210 -9.90 22.30 29.55
CA ALA A 210 -10.14 21.17 30.45
C ALA A 210 -9.67 19.86 29.77
N PRO A 211 -8.71 19.12 30.38
CA PRO A 211 -8.12 17.95 29.76
C PRO A 211 -9.12 16.86 29.40
N ILE A 212 -8.77 16.12 28.36
CA ILE A 212 -9.36 14.83 28.03
C ILE A 212 -8.56 13.77 28.78
N GLU A 213 -9.19 13.11 29.73
CA GLU A 213 -8.61 12.00 30.47
C GLU A 213 -9.26 10.70 30.03
N VAL A 214 -8.44 9.72 29.67
CA VAL A 214 -8.86 8.38 29.25
C VAL A 214 -7.89 7.31 29.79
N THR A 215 -8.34 6.07 29.85
CA THR A 215 -7.50 4.89 30.10
C THR A 215 -7.19 4.13 28.81
N LEU A 216 -6.21 3.23 28.81
CA LEU A 216 -5.97 2.35 27.66
C LEU A 216 -7.21 1.51 27.29
N GLN A 217 -7.95 1.03 28.29
CA GLN A 217 -9.19 0.28 28.07
C GLN A 217 -10.27 1.15 27.37
N GLU A 218 -10.36 2.42 27.73
CA GLU A 218 -11.25 3.36 27.05
C GLU A 218 -10.79 3.67 25.62
N ILE A 219 -9.49 3.72 25.36
CA ILE A 219 -8.95 3.85 23.99
C ILE A 219 -9.33 2.63 23.16
N GLU A 220 -9.14 1.42 23.67
CA GLU A 220 -9.59 0.18 23.00
C GLU A 220 -11.09 0.19 22.71
N ALA A 221 -11.90 0.64 23.67
CA ALA A 221 -13.34 0.79 23.51
C ALA A 221 -13.70 1.83 22.43
N ILE A 222 -13.05 3.01 22.42
CA ILE A 222 -13.22 4.05 21.39
C ILE A 222 -12.89 3.47 20.01
N THR A 223 -11.74 2.78 19.87
CA THR A 223 -11.34 2.17 18.60
C THR A 223 -12.35 1.12 18.15
N ALA A 224 -12.90 0.30 19.07
CA ALA A 224 -13.95 -0.67 18.77
C ALA A 224 -15.25 0.00 18.29
N TYR A 225 -15.64 1.11 18.91
CA TYR A 225 -16.76 1.90 18.45
C TYR A 225 -16.54 2.44 17.04
N VAL A 226 -15.38 3.05 16.78
CA VAL A 226 -15.04 3.61 15.46
C VAL A 226 -14.97 2.51 14.39
N ALA A 227 -14.51 1.31 14.75
CA ALA A 227 -14.53 0.16 13.85
C ALA A 227 -15.97 -0.23 13.43
N SER A 228 -16.95 0.00 14.30
CA SER A 228 -18.36 -0.37 14.09
C SER A 228 -19.16 0.63 13.26
N ILE A 229 -18.71 1.89 13.14
CA ILE A 229 -19.43 2.91 12.38
C ILE A 229 -19.08 2.87 10.90
N ALA A 230 -20.05 3.19 10.05
CA ALA A 230 -19.82 3.34 8.62
C ALA A 230 -18.93 4.57 8.34
N PRO A 231 -18.00 4.50 7.37
CA PRO A 231 -17.33 5.69 6.85
C PRO A 231 -18.35 6.71 6.34
N ALA A 232 -18.06 8.00 6.53
CA ALA A 232 -18.92 9.05 6.01
C ALA A 232 -18.95 9.03 4.48
N ASP A 233 -20.14 9.17 3.91
CA ASP A 233 -20.31 9.40 2.47
C ASP A 233 -19.88 10.83 2.13
N LEU A 234 -18.84 10.96 1.31
CA LEU A 234 -18.30 12.24 0.85
C LEU A 234 -18.88 12.68 -0.50
N GLY A 235 -19.81 11.90 -1.06
CA GLY A 235 -20.35 12.10 -2.41
C GLY A 235 -19.37 11.71 -3.51
N ALA A 236 -19.80 11.88 -4.75
CA ALA A 236 -18.97 11.61 -5.92
C ALA A 236 -17.76 12.57 -5.98
N PRO A 237 -16.60 12.12 -6.52
CA PRO A 237 -15.47 13.01 -6.77
C PRO A 237 -15.90 14.24 -7.56
N ILE A 238 -15.40 15.41 -7.17
CA ILE A 238 -15.63 16.66 -7.91
C ILE A 238 -15.00 16.48 -9.29
N GLN A 239 -15.85 16.37 -10.32
CA GLN A 239 -15.43 16.37 -11.72
C GLN A 239 -14.95 17.78 -12.05
N SER A 240 -13.64 17.99 -12.14
CA SER A 240 -13.09 19.22 -12.69
C SER A 240 -13.41 19.29 -14.18
N GLN A 241 -14.12 20.33 -14.61
CA GLN A 241 -14.27 20.67 -16.03
C GLN A 241 -12.97 21.27 -16.59
#